data_AF-A0AAW6SXP7-F1
#
_entry.id   AF-A0AAW6SXP7-F1
#
_cell.length_a   1.000
_cell.length_b   1.000
_cell.length_c   1.000
_cell.angle_alpha   90.00
_cell.angle_beta   90.00
_cell.angle_gamma   90.00
#
_symmetry.space_group_name_H-M   'P 1'
#
loop_
_entity.id
_entity.type
_entity.pdbx_description
1 polymer ?
#
loop_
_entity_poly.entity_id
_entity_poly.type
_entity_poly.pdbx_seq_one_letter_code
_entity_poly.pdbx_strand_id
1 'polypeptide(L)'
;MRFMDKGTVIRTIVLAIALVNQFLVGFGLYEIPGTEEEQTAVISSTFTFVTATIAWFKNNYVTAKGKKQKEVLKKEGLTKSK
;
A
#
# COMPACT_ATOMS: atom_id res chain seq x y z
N MET A 1 12.16 -19.41 -16.74
CA MET A 1 11.26 -18.23 -16.77
C MET A 1 12.13 -16.99 -16.91
N ARG A 2 12.05 -16.25 -18.03
CA ARG A 2 12.80 -15.01 -18.21
C ARG A 2 12.13 -13.92 -17.39
N PHE A 3 12.83 -13.38 -16.41
CA PHE A 3 12.39 -12.16 -15.72
C PHE A 3 12.29 -11.03 -16.76
N MET A 4 11.15 -10.35 -16.77
CA MET A 4 10.91 -9.19 -17.62
C MET A 4 11.99 -8.13 -17.31
N ASP A 5 12.64 -7.57 -18.32
CA ASP A 5 13.69 -6.58 -18.07
C ASP A 5 13.10 -5.33 -17.40
N LYS A 6 13.91 -4.62 -16.61
CA LYS A 6 13.45 -3.46 -15.83
C LYS A 6 12.82 -2.38 -16.72
N GLY A 7 13.31 -2.20 -17.94
CA GLY A 7 12.75 -1.25 -18.90
C GLY A 7 11.35 -1.67 -19.35
N THR A 8 11.14 -2.95 -19.63
CA THR A 8 9.80 -3.47 -19.96
C THR A 8 8.84 -3.35 -18.77
N VAL A 9 9.29 -3.66 -17.54
CA VAL A 9 8.45 -3.47 -16.34
C VAL A 9 8.00 -2.02 -16.19
N ILE A 10 8.93 -1.08 -16.31
CA ILE A 10 8.63 0.36 -16.18
C ILE A 10 7.65 0.78 -17.29
N ARG A 11 7.91 0.42 -18.56
CA ARG A 11 7.03 0.77 -19.68
C ARG A 11 5.62 0.23 -19.50
N THR A 12 5.48 -1.01 -19.07
CA THR A 12 4.18 -1.63 -18.83
C THR A 12 3.42 -0.91 -17.71
N ILE A 13 4.09 -0.53 -16.61
CA ILE A 13 3.46 0.23 -15.51
C ILE A 13 3.03 1.61 -16.00
N VAL A 14 3.90 2.35 -16.69
CA VAL A 14 3.59 3.69 -17.21
C VAL A 14 2.43 3.62 -18.20
N LEU A 15 2.42 2.63 -19.11
CA LEU A 15 1.32 2.40 -20.04
C LEU A 15 0.01 2.11 -19.31
N ALA A 16 0.03 1.26 -18.29
CA ALA A 16 -1.17 0.95 -17.51
C ALA A 16 -1.74 2.21 -16.83
N ILE A 17 -0.87 3.04 -16.21
CA ILE A 17 -1.28 4.32 -15.61
C ILE A 17 -1.91 5.24 -16.67
N ALA A 18 -1.28 5.36 -17.84
CA ALA A 18 -1.79 6.20 -18.93
C ALA A 18 -3.16 5.73 -19.44
N LEU A 19 -3.36 4.41 -19.60
CA LEU A 19 -4.64 3.84 -20.01
C LEU A 19 -5.74 4.05 -18.98
N VAL A 20 -5.43 3.90 -17.69
CA VAL A 20 -6.37 4.21 -16.60
C VAL A 20 -6.73 5.69 -16.63
N ASN A 21 -5.75 6.57 -16.77
CA ASN A 21 -6.01 8.00 -16.88
C ASN A 21 -6.88 8.36 -18.10
N GLN A 22 -6.60 7.75 -19.26
CA GLN A 22 -7.39 7.94 -20.47
C GLN A 22 -8.84 7.45 -20.29
N PHE A 23 -9.04 6.33 -19.59
CA PHE A 23 -10.37 5.86 -19.22
C PHE A 23 -11.08 6.88 -18.31
N LEU A 24 -10.44 7.32 -17.22
CA LEU A 24 -11.02 8.30 -16.29
C LEU A 24 -11.45 9.59 -17.00
N VAL A 25 -10.56 10.16 -17.83
CA VAL A 25 -10.86 11.35 -18.63
C VAL A 25 -12.00 11.09 -19.61
N GLY A 26 -11.97 9.97 -20.34
CA GLY A 26 -12.98 9.62 -21.34
C GLY A 26 -14.38 9.43 -20.76
N PHE A 27 -14.49 9.03 -19.49
CA PHE A 27 -15.76 8.92 -18.76
C PHE A 27 -16.10 10.15 -17.91
N GLY A 28 -15.32 11.24 -17.98
CA GLY A 28 -15.53 12.44 -17.16
C GLY A 28 -15.20 12.27 -15.68
N LEU A 29 -14.51 11.18 -15.31
CA LEU A 29 -14.08 10.82 -13.94
C LEU A 29 -12.69 11.38 -13.59
N TYR A 30 -12.23 12.43 -14.29
CA TYR A 30 -10.93 13.05 -14.03
C TYR A 30 -10.98 14.03 -12.84
N GLU A 31 -12.18 14.48 -12.47
CA GLU A 31 -12.46 15.20 -11.23
C GLU A 31 -12.99 14.20 -10.20
N ILE A 32 -12.43 14.26 -8.98
CA ILE A 32 -12.98 13.49 -7.87
C ILE A 32 -14.35 14.12 -7.55
N PRO A 33 -15.47 13.38 -7.66
CA PRO A 33 -16.77 13.96 -7.36
C PRO A 33 -16.87 14.33 -5.88
N GLY A 34 -17.54 15.45 -5.58
CA GLY A 34 -17.76 15.94 -4.21
C GLY A 34 -17.13 17.32 -3.95
N THR A 35 -17.38 17.88 -2.78
CA THR A 35 -16.77 19.16 -2.35
C THR A 35 -15.30 18.96 -1.95
N GLU A 36 -14.54 20.05 -1.84
CA GLU A 36 -13.13 20.00 -1.38
C GLU A 36 -13.01 19.33 0.00
N GLU A 37 -13.98 19.58 0.88
CA GLU A 37 -14.04 18.96 2.22
C GLU A 37 -14.29 17.46 2.14
N GLU A 38 -15.22 17.00 1.29
CA GLU A 38 -15.51 15.58 1.10
C GLU A 38 -14.32 14.84 0.49
N GLN A 39 -13.69 15.42 -0.54
CA GLN A 39 -12.49 14.89 -1.15
C GLN A 39 -11.35 14.77 -0.13
N THR A 40 -11.11 15.84 0.64
CA THR A 40 -10.07 15.86 1.68
C THR A 40 -10.34 14.78 2.73
N ALA A 41 -11.58 14.62 3.16
CA ALA A 41 -11.98 13.61 4.14
C ALA A 41 -11.75 12.18 3.60
N VAL A 42 -12.15 11.89 2.36
CA VAL A 42 -11.99 10.57 1.74
C VAL A 42 -10.50 10.24 1.53
N ILE A 43 -9.72 11.17 1.00
CA ILE A 43 -8.29 10.97 0.76
C ILE A 43 -7.55 10.78 2.08
N SER A 44 -7.79 11.66 3.06
CA SER A 44 -7.11 11.62 4.37
C SER A 44 -7.47 10.35 5.13
N SER A 45 -8.75 9.98 5.18
CA SER A 45 -9.20 8.77 5.86
C SER A 45 -8.62 7.50 5.22
N THR A 46 -8.61 7.42 3.88
CA THR A 46 -8.01 6.30 3.15
C THR A 46 -6.50 6.21 3.42
N PHE A 47 -5.80 7.34 3.38
CA PHE A 47 -4.38 7.40 3.66
C PHE A 47 -4.07 6.96 5.10
N THR A 48 -4.80 7.51 6.08
CA THR A 48 -4.68 7.13 7.49
C THR A 48 -4.98 5.65 7.69
N PHE A 49 -6.03 5.11 7.07
CA PHE A 49 -6.39 3.71 7.18
C PHE A 49 -5.27 2.79 6.65
N VAL A 50 -4.72 3.08 5.46
CA VAL A 50 -3.65 2.29 4.86
C VAL A 50 -2.39 2.36 5.72
N THR A 51 -1.97 3.56 6.13
CA THR A 51 -0.76 3.75 6.93
C THR A 51 -0.87 3.12 8.32
N ALA A 52 -2.01 3.27 8.98
CA ALA A 52 -2.32 2.62 10.26
C ALA A 52 -2.29 1.09 10.12
N THR A 53 -2.91 0.55 9.07
CA THR A 53 -2.91 -0.90 8.79
C THR A 53 -1.49 -1.42 8.62
N ILE A 54 -0.67 -0.77 7.78
CA ILE A 54 0.73 -1.16 7.56
C ILE A 54 1.52 -1.09 8.87
N ALA A 55 1.39 0.00 9.63
CA ALA A 55 2.08 0.16 10.91
C ALA A 55 1.67 -0.91 11.93
N TRP A 56 0.37 -1.22 12.01
CA TRP A 56 -0.15 -2.25 12.89
C TRP A 56 0.43 -3.63 12.55
N PHE A 57 0.38 -4.04 11.29
CA PHE A 57 0.92 -5.33 10.86
C PHE A 57 2.43 -5.45 11.08
N LYS A 58 3.20 -4.37 10.85
CA LYS A 58 4.66 -4.37 11.08
C LYS A 58 5.04 -4.40 12.56
N ASN A 59 4.27 -3.73 13.43
CA ASN A 59 4.61 -3.59 14.84
C ASN A 59 3.97 -4.63 15.78
N ASN A 60 3.00 -5.43 15.32
CA ASN A 60 2.27 -6.38 16.17
C ASN A 60 2.53 -7.87 15.84
N TYR A 61 3.52 -8.19 14.99
CA TYR A 61 3.86 -9.57 14.62
C TYR A 61 2.67 -10.43 14.12
N VAL A 62 1.67 -9.80 13.50
CA VAL A 62 0.41 -10.47 13.12
C VAL A 62 0.61 -11.40 11.92
N THR A 63 1.51 -11.03 11.00
CA THR A 63 1.83 -11.82 9.81
C THR A 63 2.62 -13.08 10.14
N ALA A 64 2.60 -14.10 9.28
CA ALA A 64 3.41 -15.32 9.47
C ALA A 64 4.92 -15.01 9.62
N LYS A 65 5.43 -14.04 8.84
CA LYS A 65 6.80 -13.53 8.98
C LYS A 65 7.00 -12.85 10.34
N GLY A 66 6.05 -12.02 10.76
CA GLY A 66 6.06 -11.37 12.07
C GLY A 66 6.10 -12.38 13.22
N LYS A 67 5.30 -13.44 13.17
CA LYS A 67 5.32 -14.51 14.17
C LYS A 67 6.70 -15.17 14.28
N LYS A 68 7.33 -15.51 13.15
CA LYS A 68 8.71 -16.03 13.12
C LYS A 68 9.72 -15.05 13.70
N GLN A 69 9.60 -13.76 13.39
CA GLN A 69 10.46 -12.72 13.99
C GLN A 69 10.30 -12.68 15.51
N LYS A 70 9.06 -12.76 16.02
CA LYS A 70 8.79 -12.80 17.46
C LYS A 70 9.41 -14.03 18.14
N GLU A 71 9.35 -15.19 17.50
CA GLU A 71 9.98 -16.42 18.03
C GLU A 71 11.50 -16.27 18.14
N VAL A 72 12.16 -15.69 17.12
CA VAL A 72 13.60 -15.41 17.15
C VAL A 72 13.92 -14.44 18.27
N LEU A 73 13.20 -13.31 18.37
CA LEU A 73 13.42 -12.33 19.43
C LEU A 73 13.23 -12.93 20.83
N LYS A 74 12.28 -13.86 20.99
CA LYS A 74 12.06 -14.54 22.27
C LYS A 74 13.22 -15.47 22.63
N LYS A 75 13.77 -16.20 21.66
CA LYS A 75 14.95 -17.06 21.85
C LYS A 75 16.17 -16.26 22.27
N GLU A 76 16.35 -15.08 21.69
CA GLU A 76 17.47 -14.18 21.99
C GLU A 76 17.24 -13.29 23.24
N GLY A 77 16.11 -13.46 23.95
CA GLY A 77 15.80 -12.63 25.13
C GLY A 77 15.52 -11.15 24.82
N LEU A 78 15.26 -10.80 23.56
CA LEU A 78 15.03 -9.43 23.07
C LEU A 78 13.56 -9.01 23.11
N THR A 79 12.67 -9.87 23.59
CA THR A 79 11.28 -9.49 23.87
C THR A 79 11.17 -8.91 25.28
N LYS A 80 10.43 -7.82 25.46
CA LYS A 80 10.06 -7.37 26.81
C LYS A 80 9.38 -8.53 27.55
N SER A 81 10.05 -9.07 28.56
CA SER A 81 9.43 -10.02 29.49
C SER A 81 8.24 -9.32 30.14
N LYS A 82 7.14 -10.05 30.30
CA LYS A 82 6.26 -9.75 31.43
C LYS A 82 6.99 -10.09 32.71
#